data_AF-A0A0B8QAM1-F1
#
_entry.id   AF-A0A0B8QAM1-F1
#
_cell.length_a   1.000
_cell.length_b   1.000
_cell.length_c   1.000
_cell.angle_alpha   90.00
_cell.angle_beta   90.00
_cell.angle_gamma   90.00
#
_symmetry.space_group_name_H-M   'P 1'
#
loop_
_entity.id
_entity.type
_entity.pdbx_description
1 polymer ?
#
loop_
_entity_poly.entity_id
_entity_poly.type
_entity_poly.pdbx_seq_one_letter_code
_entity_poly.pdbx_strand_id
1 'polypeptide(L)'
;MTVKAQLTEINIYPIKSTAGISQSRAFVEKQGISFDRRFVVTDLQGRMVTARKFPKMVTIESCLLSDGLLLSAKGHSSLKIRYQDFEMKEFECKIWSDRFDAYTTIEEANQWLTEVIGKEVVLLYCGEESNRYREKLETNVSFADGYPLLVISQGSLDELNRRASSPQTMAQFRTNLVVGGVEAFAEDGWKRFKIGEVEFEVRKPCQRCILTTVNPTDGERMQNKEPTVTLSTFARMRKVPSILA
;
A
#
# COMPACT_ATOMS: atom_id res chain seq x y z
N MET A 1 -19.77 6.90 -28.68
CA MET A 1 -19.22 5.63 -28.16
C MET A 1 -19.35 5.66 -26.65
N THR A 2 -20.10 4.75 -26.04
CA THR A 2 -20.21 4.68 -24.58
C THR A 2 -18.89 4.12 -24.06
N VAL A 3 -18.05 4.97 -23.50
CA VAL A 3 -16.80 4.52 -22.87
C VAL A 3 -17.19 3.65 -21.68
N LYS A 4 -16.73 2.39 -21.68
CA LYS A 4 -17.00 1.42 -20.63
C LYS A 4 -15.87 1.50 -19.60
N ALA A 5 -16.22 1.40 -18.32
CA ALA A 5 -15.23 1.30 -17.25
C ALA A 5 -14.24 0.16 -17.52
N GLN A 6 -12.94 0.42 -17.37
CA GLN A 6 -11.86 -0.53 -17.66
C GLN A 6 -10.80 -0.49 -16.56
N LEU A 7 -10.34 -1.65 -16.11
CA LEU A 7 -9.15 -1.76 -15.26
C LEU A 7 -7.91 -1.39 -16.08
N THR A 8 -7.19 -0.35 -15.68
CA THR A 8 -6.00 0.17 -16.38
C THR A 8 -4.69 -0.21 -15.69
N GLU A 9 -4.70 -0.39 -14.37
CA GLU A 9 -3.51 -0.81 -13.62
C GLU A 9 -3.86 -1.73 -12.45
N ILE A 10 -2.97 -2.68 -12.18
CA ILE A 10 -2.94 -3.47 -10.96
C ILE A 10 -1.60 -3.20 -10.29
N ASN A 11 -1.62 -2.80 -9.03
CA ASN A 11 -0.43 -2.50 -8.26
C ASN A 11 -0.44 -3.23 -6.92
N ILE A 12 0.72 -3.76 -6.54
CA ILE A 12 0.94 -4.41 -5.25
C ILE A 12 2.11 -3.75 -4.53
N TYR A 13 2.15 -3.86 -3.20
CA TYR A 13 3.21 -3.32 -2.37
C TYR A 13 3.64 -4.40 -1.38
N PRO A 14 4.59 -5.29 -1.77
CA PRO A 14 4.93 -6.47 -0.98
C PRO A 14 5.29 -6.17 0.47
N ILE A 15 6.05 -5.09 0.68
CA ILE A 15 6.39 -4.57 2.00
C ILE A 15 5.58 -3.30 2.28
N LYS A 16 4.98 -3.23 3.46
CA LYS A 16 4.25 -2.05 3.90
C LYS A 16 5.15 -0.81 3.85
N SER A 17 4.65 0.25 3.21
CA SER A 17 5.32 1.55 3.06
C SER A 17 6.49 1.61 2.07
N THR A 18 6.77 0.56 1.31
CA THR A 18 7.82 0.57 0.26
C THR A 18 7.25 0.83 -1.13
N ALA A 19 8.10 0.82 -2.16
CA ALA A 19 7.71 1.02 -3.55
C ALA A 19 6.67 -0.02 -4.00
N GLY A 20 5.84 0.36 -4.98
CA GLY A 20 4.87 -0.53 -5.59
C GLY A 20 5.45 -1.28 -6.77
N ILE A 21 4.84 -2.41 -7.11
CA ILE A 21 5.11 -3.19 -8.32
C ILE A 21 3.84 -3.20 -9.16
N SER A 22 3.95 -2.80 -10.43
CA SER A 22 2.87 -2.93 -11.39
C SER A 22 2.75 -4.37 -11.88
N GLN A 23 1.52 -4.86 -12.03
CA GLN A 23 1.18 -6.21 -12.45
C GLN A 23 0.26 -6.17 -13.66
N SER A 24 0.46 -7.08 -14.61
CA SER A 24 -0.45 -7.26 -15.75
C SER A 24 -1.66 -8.14 -15.40
N ARG A 25 -1.54 -8.95 -14.35
CA ARG A 25 -2.58 -9.83 -13.80
C ARG A 25 -2.27 -10.10 -12.33
N ALA A 26 -3.27 -10.42 -11.54
CA ALA A 26 -3.05 -10.86 -10.16
C ALA A 26 -4.14 -11.83 -9.70
N PHE A 27 -3.78 -12.68 -8.73
CA PHE A 27 -4.74 -13.48 -7.99
C PHE A 27 -5.34 -12.64 -6.86
N VAL A 28 -6.64 -12.80 -6.63
CA VAL A 28 -7.37 -12.12 -5.55
C VAL A 28 -7.76 -13.17 -4.52
N GLU A 29 -7.27 -12.99 -3.30
CA GLU A 29 -7.58 -13.77 -2.12
C GLU A 29 -8.58 -13.01 -1.25
N LYS A 30 -9.18 -13.67 -0.25
CA LYS A 30 -10.04 -12.99 0.75
C LYS A 30 -9.30 -11.88 1.50
N GLN A 31 -8.00 -12.04 1.70
CA GLN A 31 -7.12 -11.08 2.38
C GLN A 31 -6.59 -9.96 1.47
N GLY A 32 -6.94 -9.94 0.18
CA GLY A 32 -6.52 -8.94 -0.80
C GLY A 32 -5.87 -9.53 -2.05
N ILE A 33 -5.17 -8.70 -2.82
CA ILE A 33 -4.38 -9.19 -3.95
C ILE A 33 -3.18 -9.98 -3.40
N SER A 34 -2.88 -11.14 -3.99
CA SER A 34 -1.72 -11.94 -3.63
C SER A 34 -0.44 -11.09 -3.64
N PHE A 35 0.45 -11.36 -2.67
CA PHE A 35 1.69 -10.61 -2.44
C PHE A 35 1.52 -9.17 -1.94
N ASP A 36 0.31 -8.64 -1.75
CA ASP A 36 0.13 -7.26 -1.29
C ASP A 36 0.23 -7.12 0.24
N ARG A 37 1.19 -6.29 0.69
CA ARG A 37 1.51 -5.99 2.11
C ARG A 37 1.68 -7.25 2.96
N ARG A 38 2.32 -8.28 2.40
CA ARG A 38 2.64 -9.55 3.12
C ARG A 38 3.79 -9.40 4.10
N PHE A 39 4.52 -8.29 4.02
CA PHE A 39 5.59 -7.94 4.93
C PHE A 39 5.39 -6.56 5.55
N VAL A 40 5.96 -6.36 6.73
CA VAL A 40 6.03 -5.07 7.41
C VAL A 40 7.39 -4.90 8.06
N VAL A 41 7.89 -3.67 8.06
CA VAL A 41 9.04 -3.28 8.86
C VAL A 41 8.55 -2.76 10.20
N THR A 42 9.06 -3.29 11.30
CA THR A 42 8.75 -2.85 12.66
C THR A 42 9.99 -2.37 13.40
N ASP A 43 9.82 -1.64 14.49
CA ASP A 43 10.88 -1.52 15.49
C ASP A 43 11.00 -2.81 16.31
N LEU A 44 11.98 -2.85 17.22
CA LEU A 44 12.23 -3.98 18.10
C LEU A 44 11.09 -4.28 19.09
N GLN A 45 10.06 -3.43 19.15
CA GLN A 45 8.85 -3.63 19.98
C GLN A 45 7.63 -3.99 19.11
N GLY A 46 7.82 -4.35 17.85
CA GLY A 46 6.73 -4.79 16.96
C GLY A 46 5.85 -3.66 16.44
N ARG A 47 6.22 -2.39 16.65
CA ARG A 47 5.45 -1.24 16.15
C ARG A 47 5.87 -0.93 14.72
N MET A 48 4.90 -0.76 13.83
CA MET A 48 5.18 -0.45 12.42
C MET A 48 6.07 0.79 12.23
N VAL A 49 7.15 0.60 11.48
CA VAL A 49 7.94 1.66 10.87
C VAL A 49 7.30 1.96 9.52
N THR A 50 6.96 3.23 9.30
CA THR A 50 6.22 3.63 8.09
C THR A 50 6.86 4.81 7.40
N ALA A 51 6.59 4.95 6.11
CA ALA A 51 7.03 6.08 5.30
C ALA A 51 6.43 7.43 5.75
N ARG A 52 5.45 7.42 6.67
CA ARG A 52 5.02 8.64 7.38
C ARG A 52 6.11 9.21 8.27
N LYS A 53 7.01 8.39 8.81
CA LYS A 53 8.13 8.81 9.65
C LYS A 53 9.47 8.67 8.93
N PHE A 54 9.62 7.67 8.07
CA PHE A 54 10.83 7.40 7.29
C PHE A 54 10.52 7.41 5.78
N PRO A 55 10.34 8.60 5.17
CA PRO A 55 9.86 8.74 3.79
C PRO A 55 10.65 7.95 2.74
N LYS A 56 11.98 7.84 2.91
CA LYS A 56 12.87 7.09 2.01
C LYS A 56 12.53 5.61 1.89
N MET A 57 11.71 5.04 2.78
CA MET A 57 11.19 3.68 2.61
C MET A 57 10.46 3.48 1.26
N VAL A 58 9.81 4.52 0.72
CA VAL A 58 9.08 4.40 -0.56
C VAL A 58 9.98 4.14 -1.76
N THR A 59 11.30 4.34 -1.62
CA THR A 59 12.29 4.06 -2.66
C THR A 59 12.92 2.67 -2.51
N ILE A 60 12.50 1.89 -1.50
CA ILE A 60 12.88 0.48 -1.37
C ILE A 60 12.02 -0.29 -2.36
N GLU A 61 12.69 -0.91 -3.32
CA GLU A 61 12.05 -1.68 -4.37
C GLU A 61 12.04 -3.17 -4.01
N SER A 62 11.07 -3.87 -4.59
CA SER A 62 10.96 -5.31 -4.45
C SER A 62 10.70 -5.90 -5.84
N CYS A 63 11.32 -7.03 -6.12
CA CYS A 63 10.98 -7.89 -7.25
C CYS A 63 10.50 -9.22 -6.70
N LEU A 64 9.38 -9.72 -7.23
CA LEU A 64 8.82 -11.01 -6.85
C LEU A 64 9.68 -12.13 -7.47
N LEU A 65 10.06 -13.10 -6.65
CA LEU A 65 10.68 -14.35 -7.09
C LEU A 65 9.72 -15.51 -6.80
N SER A 66 9.96 -16.67 -7.42
CA SER A 66 9.17 -17.88 -7.15
C SER A 66 9.31 -18.39 -5.71
N ASP A 67 10.42 -18.06 -5.04
CA ASP A 67 10.79 -18.54 -3.72
C ASP A 67 10.95 -17.41 -2.68
N GLY A 68 10.60 -16.17 -3.01
CA GLY A 68 10.80 -15.03 -2.11
C GLY A 68 10.79 -13.67 -2.80
N LEU A 69 11.62 -12.75 -2.30
CA LEU A 69 11.76 -11.38 -2.82
C LEU A 69 13.23 -11.04 -3.09
N LEU A 70 13.47 -10.25 -4.12
CA LEU A 70 14.72 -9.51 -4.28
C LEU A 70 14.45 -8.05 -3.89
N LEU A 71 15.18 -7.56 -2.88
CA LEU A 71 15.10 -6.19 -2.39
C LEU A 71 16.23 -5.35 -2.97
N SER A 72 15.93 -4.11 -3.35
CA SER A 72 16.92 -3.14 -3.82
C SER A 72 16.65 -1.76 -3.22
N ALA A 73 17.75 -1.06 -2.95
CA ALA A 73 17.74 0.34 -2.53
C ALA A 73 19.00 1.02 -3.08
N LYS A 74 18.87 2.29 -3.47
CA LYS A 74 19.98 3.05 -4.05
C LYS A 74 21.16 3.12 -3.07
N GLY A 75 22.34 2.70 -3.53
CA GLY A 75 23.57 2.72 -2.73
C GLY A 75 23.80 1.49 -1.87
N HIS A 76 22.92 0.49 -1.92
CA HIS A 76 23.07 -0.78 -1.21
C HIS A 76 23.08 -1.95 -2.19
N SER A 77 23.83 -3.00 -1.86
CA SER A 77 23.78 -4.28 -2.60
C SER A 77 22.38 -4.87 -2.49
N SER A 78 21.86 -5.47 -3.57
CA SER A 78 20.57 -6.13 -3.53
C SER A 78 20.57 -7.32 -2.57
N LEU A 79 19.46 -7.53 -1.88
CA LEU A 79 19.28 -8.64 -0.94
C LEU A 79 18.19 -9.58 -1.44
N LYS A 80 18.53 -10.85 -1.67
CA LYS A 80 17.54 -11.90 -1.90
C LYS A 80 17.13 -12.51 -0.56
N ILE A 81 15.83 -12.54 -0.29
CA ILE A 81 15.25 -13.25 0.85
C ILE A 81 14.36 -14.38 0.32
N ARG A 82 14.43 -15.56 0.93
CA ARG A 82 13.63 -16.73 0.51
C ARG A 82 12.71 -17.19 1.64
N TYR A 83 11.47 -17.55 1.31
CA TYR A 83 10.48 -18.01 2.29
C TYR A 83 10.98 -19.20 3.11
N GLN A 84 11.68 -20.15 2.48
CA GLN A 84 12.21 -21.34 3.13
C GLN A 84 13.31 -21.06 4.17
N ASP A 85 13.96 -19.89 4.09
CA ASP A 85 15.07 -19.53 4.98
C ASP A 85 14.56 -18.77 6.21
N PHE A 86 13.27 -18.40 6.25
CA PHE A 86 12.71 -17.62 7.34
C PHE A 86 12.73 -18.42 8.64
N GLU A 87 13.12 -17.76 9.73
CA GLU A 87 13.12 -18.35 11.07
C GLU A 87 11.72 -18.72 11.54
N MET A 88 10.69 -18.05 11.03
CA MET A 88 9.28 -18.30 11.33
C MET A 88 8.95 -18.28 12.83
N LYS A 89 9.69 -17.50 13.63
CA LYS A 89 9.39 -17.31 15.05
C LYS A 89 8.27 -16.30 15.20
N GLU A 90 7.32 -16.59 16.07
CA GLU A 90 6.25 -15.66 16.40
C GLU A 90 6.82 -14.39 17.04
N PHE A 91 6.30 -13.26 16.58
CA PHE A 91 6.69 -11.93 17.03
C PHE A 91 5.44 -11.05 17.12
N GLU A 92 5.11 -10.56 18.32
CA GLU A 92 3.94 -9.71 18.53
C GLU A 92 4.08 -8.42 17.67
N CYS A 93 3.15 -8.22 16.74
CA CYS A 93 3.11 -7.06 15.87
C CYS A 93 1.92 -6.18 16.22
N LYS A 94 2.13 -4.86 16.17
CA LYS A 94 1.07 -3.86 16.34
C LYS A 94 0.86 -3.03 15.08
N ILE A 95 -0.27 -3.25 14.43
CA ILE A 95 -0.73 -2.47 13.28
C ILE A 95 -1.94 -1.63 13.69
N TRP A 96 -1.72 -0.34 13.90
CA TRP A 96 -2.72 0.58 14.45
C TRP A 96 -3.23 0.10 15.83
N SER A 97 -4.51 -0.22 15.93
CA SER A 97 -5.15 -0.80 17.12
C SER A 97 -4.95 -2.31 17.24
N ASP A 98 -4.60 -2.98 16.15
CA ASP A 98 -4.64 -4.43 16.04
C ASP A 98 -3.31 -5.00 16.55
N ARG A 99 -3.37 -5.99 17.45
CA ARG A 99 -2.23 -6.79 17.92
C ARG A 99 -2.42 -8.24 17.52
N PHE A 100 -1.39 -8.85 16.97
CA PHE A 100 -1.39 -10.24 16.50
C PHE A 100 0.04 -10.71 16.29
N ASP A 101 0.24 -12.02 16.22
CA ASP A 101 1.56 -12.59 15.98
C ASP A 101 1.85 -12.67 14.47
N ALA A 102 2.99 -12.10 14.09
CA ALA A 102 3.60 -12.27 12.79
C ALA A 102 4.86 -13.14 12.92
N TYR A 103 5.54 -13.40 11.81
CA TYR A 103 6.69 -14.28 11.77
C TYR A 103 7.97 -13.53 11.43
N THR A 104 9.05 -13.80 12.15
CA THR A 104 10.38 -13.28 11.81
C THR A 104 10.86 -13.86 10.48
N THR A 105 11.64 -13.07 9.74
CA THR A 105 12.26 -13.49 8.47
C THR A 105 13.69 -14.00 8.72
N ILE A 106 14.70 -13.25 8.30
CA ILE A 106 16.12 -13.56 8.51
C ILE A 106 16.85 -12.34 9.06
N GLU A 107 17.89 -12.55 9.84
CA GLU A 107 18.66 -11.47 10.47
C GLU A 107 19.36 -10.57 9.43
N GLU A 108 19.80 -11.14 8.31
CA GLU A 108 20.38 -10.38 7.20
C GLU A 108 19.40 -9.34 6.62
N ALA A 109 18.09 -9.63 6.63
CA ALA A 109 17.07 -8.70 6.19
C ALA A 109 16.87 -7.56 7.19
N ASN A 110 16.94 -7.85 8.49
CA ASN A 110 16.88 -6.85 9.55
C ASN A 110 18.06 -5.88 9.43
N GLN A 111 19.28 -6.40 9.21
CA GLN A 111 20.50 -5.61 9.05
C GLN A 111 20.45 -4.75 7.81
N TRP A 112 20.10 -5.33 6.65
CA TRP A 112 20.00 -4.59 5.39
C TRP A 112 18.97 -3.45 5.47
N LEU A 113 17.79 -3.70 6.04
CA LEU A 113 16.78 -2.64 6.22
C LEU A 113 17.21 -1.61 7.24
N THR A 114 17.96 -2.01 8.28
CA THR A 114 18.51 -1.09 9.28
C THR A 114 19.49 -0.11 8.63
N GLU A 115 20.36 -0.59 7.74
CA GLU A 115 21.28 0.25 6.98
C GLU A 115 20.54 1.22 6.04
N VAL A 116 19.55 0.73 5.29
CA VAL A 116 18.79 1.54 4.32
C VAL A 116 17.91 2.59 5.01
N ILE A 117 17.29 2.24 6.14
CA ILE A 117 16.34 3.13 6.85
C ILE A 117 17.07 4.03 7.86
N GLY A 118 18.27 3.65 8.30
CA GLY A 118 19.02 4.35 9.34
C GLY A 118 18.41 4.18 10.74
N LYS A 119 17.73 3.06 10.99
CA LYS A 119 17.09 2.73 12.26
C LYS A 119 17.05 1.22 12.43
N GLU A 120 17.34 0.73 13.64
CA GLU A 120 17.15 -0.68 13.98
C GLU A 120 15.68 -1.10 13.80
N VAL A 121 15.51 -2.13 12.97
CA VAL A 121 14.23 -2.65 12.55
C VAL A 121 14.21 -4.16 12.42
N VAL A 122 13.01 -4.72 12.40
CA VAL A 122 12.75 -6.13 12.12
C VAL A 122 11.82 -6.22 10.91
N LEU A 123 12.14 -7.12 9.97
CA LEU A 123 11.23 -7.48 8.89
C LEU A 123 10.37 -8.66 9.31
N LEU A 124 9.06 -8.42 9.40
CA LEU A 124 8.07 -9.44 9.72
C LEU A 124 7.28 -9.85 8.48
N TYR A 125 7.00 -11.15 8.40
CA TYR A 125 6.15 -11.79 7.41
C TYR A 125 4.80 -12.17 8.04
N CYS A 126 3.69 -12.01 7.31
CA CYS A 126 2.38 -12.32 7.87
C CYS A 126 2.05 -13.82 7.90
N GLY A 127 2.90 -14.69 7.35
CA GLY A 127 2.56 -16.10 7.12
C GLY A 127 1.83 -16.29 5.79
N GLU A 128 1.63 -17.55 5.37
CA GLU A 128 0.82 -17.89 4.19
C GLU A 128 -0.64 -17.43 4.36
N GLU A 129 -1.17 -17.65 5.57
CA GLU A 129 -2.41 -17.06 6.06
C GLU A 129 -2.07 -16.08 7.18
N SER A 130 -2.63 -14.87 7.12
CA SER A 130 -2.34 -13.87 8.15
C SER A 130 -3.10 -14.15 9.44
N ASN A 131 -2.43 -14.11 10.60
CA ASN A 131 -3.10 -14.20 11.91
C ASN A 131 -3.93 -12.96 12.28
N ARG A 132 -3.87 -11.88 11.48
CA ARG A 132 -4.60 -10.64 11.77
C ARG A 132 -6.04 -10.72 11.25
N TYR A 133 -6.92 -11.20 12.12
CA TYR A 133 -8.36 -11.20 11.87
C TYR A 133 -8.99 -9.83 12.13
N ARG A 134 -9.89 -9.37 11.25
CA ARG A 134 -10.67 -8.15 11.48
C ARG A 134 -12.16 -8.47 11.45
N GLU A 135 -12.81 -8.42 12.61
CA GLU A 135 -14.24 -8.73 12.79
C GLU A 135 -15.15 -7.96 11.82
N LYS A 136 -14.87 -6.67 11.59
CA LYS A 136 -15.66 -5.83 10.66
C LYS A 136 -15.64 -6.30 9.20
N LEU A 137 -14.69 -7.16 8.84
CA LEU A 137 -14.52 -7.72 7.50
C LEU A 137 -14.76 -9.24 7.49
N GLU A 138 -14.92 -9.85 8.66
CA GLU A 138 -15.07 -11.30 8.84
C GLU A 138 -13.99 -12.11 8.11
N THR A 139 -12.78 -11.56 8.04
CA THR A 139 -11.65 -12.18 7.34
C THR A 139 -10.30 -11.70 7.86
N ASN A 140 -9.28 -12.47 7.53
CA ASN A 140 -7.88 -12.16 7.79
C ASN A 140 -7.41 -11.10 6.80
N VAL A 141 -6.59 -10.16 7.27
CA VAL A 141 -6.03 -9.09 6.45
C VAL A 141 -4.52 -9.06 6.67
N SER A 142 -3.75 -8.82 5.61
CA SER A 142 -2.31 -8.63 5.72
C SER A 142 -1.93 -7.36 6.52
N PHE A 143 -0.73 -6.84 6.31
CA PHE A 143 -0.29 -5.59 6.95
C PHE A 143 -0.90 -4.32 6.30
N ALA A 144 -1.93 -4.43 5.46
CA ALA A 144 -2.72 -3.31 4.95
C ALA A 144 -3.29 -2.44 6.09
N ASP A 145 -3.61 -1.16 5.86
CA ASP A 145 -4.03 -0.28 6.97
C ASP A 145 -5.38 -0.70 7.57
N GLY A 146 -6.43 -0.68 6.74
CA GLY A 146 -7.78 -1.05 7.17
C GLY A 146 -8.47 -2.04 6.24
N TYR A 147 -8.34 -1.86 4.93
CA TYR A 147 -9.01 -2.70 3.95
C TYR A 147 -7.97 -3.31 3.01
N PRO A 148 -8.22 -4.50 2.48
CA PRO A 148 -7.22 -5.24 1.70
C PRO A 148 -6.92 -4.60 0.35
N LEU A 149 -7.84 -3.77 -0.18
CA LEU A 149 -7.73 -3.17 -1.49
C LEU A 149 -8.12 -1.70 -1.47
N LEU A 150 -7.49 -0.95 -2.35
CA LEU A 150 -7.86 0.41 -2.71
C LEU A 150 -8.08 0.51 -4.21
N VAL A 151 -9.22 1.08 -4.61
CA VAL A 151 -9.55 1.43 -6.00
C VAL A 151 -9.61 2.96 -6.13
N ILE A 152 -9.04 3.51 -7.19
CA ILE A 152 -9.16 4.93 -7.56
C ILE A 152 -9.35 5.00 -9.08
N SER A 153 -10.19 5.90 -9.57
CA SER A 153 -10.32 6.11 -11.00
C SER A 153 -9.24 7.04 -11.56
N GLN A 154 -8.84 6.83 -12.82
CA GLN A 154 -7.97 7.77 -13.52
C GLN A 154 -8.61 9.16 -13.60
N GLY A 155 -9.93 9.24 -13.80
CA GLY A 155 -10.67 10.50 -13.81
C GLY A 155 -10.56 11.28 -12.50
N SER A 156 -10.54 10.61 -11.34
CA SER A 156 -10.30 11.24 -10.04
C SER A 156 -8.90 11.83 -9.92
N LEU A 157 -7.88 11.13 -10.40
CA LEU A 157 -6.50 11.64 -10.41
C LEU A 157 -6.37 12.84 -11.36
N ASP A 158 -6.99 12.76 -12.55
CA ASP A 158 -6.97 13.85 -13.53
C ASP A 158 -7.64 15.12 -12.99
N GLU A 159 -8.79 14.98 -12.33
CA GLU A 159 -9.49 16.11 -11.71
C GLU A 159 -8.73 16.69 -10.51
N LEU A 160 -8.03 15.85 -9.74
CA LEU A 160 -7.09 16.32 -8.73
C LEU A 160 -5.96 17.14 -9.38
N ASN A 161 -5.33 16.61 -10.43
CA ASN A 161 -4.23 17.25 -11.14
C ASN A 161 -4.64 18.56 -11.81
N ARG A 162 -5.89 18.71 -12.25
CA ARG A 162 -6.43 19.97 -12.78
C ARG A 162 -6.40 21.11 -11.76
N ARG A 163 -6.43 20.78 -10.46
CA ARG A 163 -6.50 21.76 -9.36
C ARG A 163 -5.21 21.85 -8.55
N ALA A 164 -4.38 20.81 -8.57
CA ALA A 164 -3.16 20.74 -7.81
C ALA A 164 -2.10 21.72 -8.34
N SER A 165 -1.30 22.27 -7.43
CA SER A 165 -0.19 23.16 -7.77
C SER A 165 1.03 22.45 -8.38
N SER A 166 1.01 21.12 -8.40
CA SER A 166 2.05 20.28 -9.00
C SER A 166 1.46 18.95 -9.47
N PRO A 167 2.05 18.27 -10.47
CA PRO A 167 1.58 16.96 -10.91
C PRO A 167 1.60 15.93 -9.78
N GLN A 168 0.51 15.19 -9.64
CA GLN A 168 0.32 14.08 -8.72
C GLN A 168 0.27 12.77 -9.51
N THR A 169 0.73 11.69 -8.89
CA THR A 169 0.77 10.36 -9.49
C THR A 169 -0.06 9.38 -8.67
N MET A 170 -0.57 8.34 -9.32
CA MET A 170 -1.35 7.29 -8.64
C MET A 170 -0.55 6.58 -7.54
N ALA A 171 0.77 6.46 -7.72
CA ALA A 171 1.68 5.84 -6.76
C ALA A 171 1.67 6.52 -5.37
N GLN A 172 1.41 7.83 -5.29
CA GLN A 172 1.27 8.56 -4.01
C GLN A 172 0.09 8.05 -3.17
N PHE A 173 -0.97 7.55 -3.82
CA PHE A 173 -2.18 7.05 -3.17
C PHE A 173 -2.09 5.59 -2.76
N ARG A 174 -1.06 4.89 -3.23
CA ARG A 174 -0.81 3.47 -3.01
C ARG A 174 -1.99 2.58 -3.45
N THR A 175 -2.64 2.99 -4.54
CA THR A 175 -3.81 2.35 -5.15
C THR A 175 -3.47 0.95 -5.63
N ASN A 176 -4.36 -0.01 -5.41
CA ASN A 176 -4.19 -1.36 -5.92
C ASN A 176 -4.82 -1.54 -7.31
N LEU A 177 -6.01 -0.98 -7.51
CA LEU A 177 -6.77 -1.09 -8.76
C LEU A 177 -7.03 0.30 -9.32
N VAL A 178 -6.58 0.57 -10.54
CA VAL A 178 -6.87 1.83 -11.24
C VAL A 178 -7.90 1.59 -12.32
N VAL A 179 -8.98 2.39 -12.33
CA VAL A 179 -10.05 2.24 -13.30
C VAL A 179 -10.13 3.46 -14.21
N GLY A 180 -10.03 3.25 -15.52
CA GLY A 180 -10.25 4.26 -16.55
C GLY A 180 -11.65 4.20 -17.15
N GLY A 181 -11.96 5.20 -17.99
CA GLY A 181 -13.21 5.24 -18.74
C GLY A 181 -14.46 5.58 -17.91
N VAL A 182 -14.27 6.26 -16.76
CA VAL A 182 -15.33 6.71 -15.87
C VAL A 182 -15.14 8.18 -15.52
N GLU A 183 -16.21 8.85 -15.12
CA GLU A 183 -16.16 10.24 -14.65
C GLU A 183 -15.35 10.36 -13.35
N ALA A 184 -14.82 11.55 -13.08
CA ALA A 184 -14.11 11.82 -11.85
C ALA A 184 -14.98 11.49 -10.63
N PHE A 185 -14.40 10.74 -9.68
CA PHE A 185 -15.04 10.31 -8.44
C PHE A 185 -16.22 9.35 -8.61
N ALA A 186 -16.41 8.75 -9.79
CA ALA A 186 -17.47 7.76 -10.02
C ALA A 186 -17.38 6.57 -9.05
N GLU A 187 -16.16 6.19 -8.64
CA GLU A 187 -15.88 5.11 -7.70
C GLU A 187 -16.51 5.31 -6.32
N ASP A 188 -16.75 6.56 -5.90
CA ASP A 188 -17.38 6.85 -4.61
C ASP A 188 -18.85 6.42 -4.56
N GLY A 189 -19.50 6.31 -5.72
CA GLY A 189 -20.88 5.85 -5.85
C GLY A 189 -21.02 4.34 -6.02
N TRP A 190 -19.92 3.62 -6.23
CA TRP A 190 -19.99 2.17 -6.41
C TRP A 190 -20.30 1.48 -5.10
N LYS A 191 -21.21 0.50 -5.16
CA LYS A 191 -21.45 -0.43 -4.05
C LYS A 191 -20.72 -1.75 -4.29
N ARG A 192 -20.77 -2.22 -5.53
CA ARG A 192 -20.11 -3.42 -6.01
C ARG A 192 -19.67 -3.24 -7.44
N PHE A 193 -18.59 -3.89 -7.83
CA PHE A 193 -18.12 -3.94 -9.21
C PHE A 193 -17.45 -5.30 -9.46
N LYS A 194 -17.32 -5.66 -10.74
CA LYS A 194 -16.75 -6.96 -11.14
C LYS A 194 -15.63 -6.73 -12.16
N ILE A 195 -14.51 -7.43 -11.97
CA ILE A 195 -13.39 -7.46 -12.91
C ILE A 195 -13.10 -8.93 -13.22
N GLY A 196 -13.24 -9.31 -14.49
CA GLY A 196 -13.16 -10.72 -14.87
C GLY A 196 -14.20 -11.53 -14.12
N GLU A 197 -13.76 -12.50 -13.33
CA GLU A 197 -14.62 -13.39 -12.54
C GLU A 197 -14.84 -12.90 -11.09
N VAL A 198 -14.05 -11.93 -10.63
CA VAL A 198 -14.00 -11.50 -9.23
C VAL A 198 -14.96 -10.33 -8.98
N GLU A 199 -15.84 -10.49 -8.00
CA GLU A 199 -16.74 -9.43 -7.50
C GLU A 199 -16.10 -8.73 -6.28
N PHE A 200 -16.14 -7.40 -6.28
CA PHE A 200 -15.62 -6.55 -5.23
C PHE A 200 -16.76 -5.76 -4.59
N GLU A 201 -16.72 -5.62 -3.27
CA GLU A 201 -17.62 -4.77 -2.50
C GLU A 201 -16.89 -3.51 -2.03
N VAL A 202 -17.44 -2.35 -2.33
CA VAL A 202 -16.93 -1.05 -1.89
C VAL A 202 -17.50 -0.75 -0.51
N ARG A 203 -16.62 -0.77 0.50
CA ARG A 203 -17.03 -0.68 1.91
C ARG A 203 -17.10 0.76 2.42
N LYS A 204 -16.07 1.56 2.12
CA LYS A 204 -16.01 2.95 2.58
C LYS A 204 -15.01 3.78 1.77
N PRO A 205 -15.18 5.12 1.74
CA PRO A 205 -14.14 6.02 1.28
C PRO A 205 -12.86 5.90 2.11
N CYS A 206 -11.71 6.15 1.48
CA CYS A 206 -10.42 6.02 2.13
C CYS A 206 -9.84 7.38 2.51
N GLN A 207 -9.62 7.55 3.81
CA GLN A 207 -9.06 8.76 4.38
C GLN A 207 -7.57 8.86 4.06
N ARG A 208 -7.17 9.99 3.50
CA ARG A 208 -5.80 10.22 3.06
C ARG A 208 -4.97 10.80 4.18
N CYS A 209 -3.77 10.24 4.34
CA CYS A 209 -2.80 10.69 5.32
C CYS A 209 -1.63 11.41 4.64
N ILE A 210 -0.74 11.97 5.48
CA ILE A 210 0.47 12.69 5.07
C ILE A 210 1.41 11.87 4.17
N LEU A 211 1.28 10.54 4.12
CA LEU A 211 2.07 9.71 3.22
C LEU A 211 1.88 10.08 1.74
N THR A 212 0.69 10.57 1.38
CA THR A 212 0.41 11.03 0.02
C THR A 212 1.29 12.20 -0.42
N THR A 213 1.88 12.95 0.51
CA THR A 213 2.80 14.06 0.21
C THR A 213 4.25 13.61 0.10
N VAL A 214 4.54 12.31 0.09
CA VAL A 214 5.87 11.78 -0.15
C VAL A 214 5.96 11.43 -1.64
N ASN A 215 6.96 11.98 -2.32
CA ASN A 215 7.24 11.63 -3.71
C ASN A 215 7.71 10.16 -3.77
N PRO A 216 7.00 9.29 -4.50
CA PRO A 216 7.31 7.86 -4.54
C PRO A 216 8.67 7.54 -5.20
N THR A 217 9.22 8.45 -6.01
CA THR A 217 10.47 8.23 -6.74
C THR A 217 11.71 8.48 -5.90
N ASP A 218 11.73 9.56 -5.12
CA ASP A 218 12.90 10.00 -4.35
C ASP A 218 12.69 9.93 -2.83
N GLY A 219 11.47 9.66 -2.37
CA GLY A 219 11.10 9.62 -0.96
C GLY A 219 11.19 10.98 -0.27
N GLU A 220 11.19 12.09 -0.99
CA GLU A 220 11.17 13.44 -0.43
C GLU A 220 9.74 13.90 -0.16
N ARG A 221 9.57 14.71 0.89
CA ARG A 221 8.27 15.33 1.15
C ARG A 221 8.08 16.52 0.23
N MET A 222 6.95 16.55 -0.45
CA MET A 222 6.54 17.68 -1.27
C MET A 222 6.37 18.93 -0.40
N GLN A 223 7.19 19.95 -0.64
CA GLN A 223 7.20 21.18 0.16
C GLN A 223 5.89 21.96 0.07
N ASN A 224 5.21 21.88 -1.08
CA ASN A 224 3.88 22.45 -1.30
C ASN A 224 2.75 21.66 -0.61
N LYS A 225 3.07 20.54 0.06
CA LYS A 225 2.12 19.68 0.80
C LYS A 225 1.02 19.07 -0.09
N GLU A 226 1.21 19.04 -1.40
CA GLU A 226 0.31 18.31 -2.29
C GLU A 226 0.43 16.79 -2.07
N PRO A 227 -0.65 16.02 -2.28
CA PRO A 227 -1.98 16.43 -2.74
C PRO A 227 -2.91 16.87 -1.59
N THR A 228 -2.44 16.85 -0.33
CA THR A 228 -3.31 17.04 0.84
C THR A 228 -3.97 18.42 0.87
N VAL A 229 -3.27 19.45 0.39
CA VAL A 229 -3.83 20.81 0.24
C VAL A 229 -5.02 20.78 -0.69
N THR A 230 -4.86 20.26 -1.90
CA THR A 230 -5.95 20.23 -2.89
C THR A 230 -7.09 19.32 -2.46
N LEU A 231 -6.80 18.13 -1.93
CA LEU A 231 -7.80 17.19 -1.42
C LEU A 231 -8.65 17.76 -0.27
N SER A 232 -8.09 18.63 0.56
CA SER A 232 -8.86 19.32 1.62
C SER A 232 -9.94 20.24 1.05
N THR A 233 -9.73 20.81 -0.14
CA THR A 233 -10.72 21.64 -0.82
C THR A 233 -11.90 20.79 -1.31
N PHE A 234 -11.64 19.60 -1.87
CA PHE A 234 -12.67 18.64 -2.29
C PHE A 234 -13.54 18.21 -1.11
N ALA A 235 -12.93 17.93 0.06
CA ALA A 235 -13.67 17.55 1.26
C ALA A 235 -14.70 18.62 1.66
N ARG A 236 -14.29 19.90 1.61
CA ARG A 236 -15.17 21.04 1.88
C ARG A 236 -16.29 21.19 0.85
N MET A 237 -15.99 21.04 -0.44
CA MET A 237 -16.98 21.14 -1.52
C MET A 237 -17.99 19.99 -1.50
N ARG A 238 -17.54 18.78 -1.16
CA ARG A 238 -18.35 17.55 -1.18
C ARG A 238 -19.03 17.26 0.18
N LYS A 239 -18.89 18.16 1.17
CA LYS A 239 -19.42 18.02 2.54
C LYS A 239 -19.06 16.69 3.22
N VAL A 240 -17.86 16.17 2.94
CA VAL A 240 -17.36 14.94 3.56
C VAL A 240 -16.37 15.29 4.69
N PRO A 241 -16.42 14.60 5.83
CA PRO A 241 -15.70 14.99 7.05
C PRO A 241 -14.17 14.83 6.99
N SER A 242 -13.59 14.40 5.87
CA SER A 242 -12.14 14.15 5.75
C SER A 242 -11.63 14.29 4.32
N ILE A 243 -10.31 14.42 4.19
CA ILE A 243 -9.57 14.34 2.93
C ILE A 243 -9.72 12.91 2.39
N LEU A 244 -10.53 12.73 1.34
CA LEU A 244 -10.84 11.43 0.74
C LEU A 244 -10.22 11.34 -0.64
N ALA A 245 -9.77 10.13 -0.97
CA ALA A 245 -9.52 9.67 -2.33
C ALA A 245 -9.98 8.23 -2.44
#